data_AF-A0AAE7GSC2-F1
#
_entry.id   AF-A0AAE7GSC2-F1
#
_cell.length_a   1.000
_cell.length_b   1.000
_cell.length_c   1.000
_cell.angle_alpha   90.00
_cell.angle_beta   90.00
_cell.angle_gamma   90.00
#
_symmetry.space_group_name_H-M   'P 1'
#
loop_
_entity.id
_entity.type
_entity.pdbx_description
1 polymer ?
#
loop_
_entity_poly.entity_id
_entity_poly.type
_entity_poly.pdbx_seq_one_letter_code
_entity_poly.pdbx_strand_id
1 'polypeptide(L)'
;MRALLTPEIAPRMGVVLFRPGAELMHLFMRGRVLLEPEPEEMASFSTGAVPTAIQPLADDPVMRQVFGNERVIQRAGGLPSLEQWLSSRFECQWPHSSWHDKNFTIMRHEPGSIRLCWHCDHILSGQHTEQLADIAAGNLVSWILEVIRRDSGFPESHILTLPELCWWMVRNDLADVIPESVAHKGLRLPDEKVRSVMRESDIVPSVSATSIVQDKAKKILTLSIDPESPESFMLRPKRRRWVNETYTRWVKTQPCVCCNKPADDPHHLIGHGQGGMGTKAHDLFVIPLCRAHHNELHADPVAFEAKYDDQLVLVFRVIDRALAIGVLA
;
A
#
# COMPACT_ATOMS: atom_id res chain seq x y z
N MET A 1 -15.59 -15.10 20.18
CA MET A 1 -14.95 -15.63 21.41
C MET A 1 -14.55 -17.07 21.15
N ARG A 2 -13.27 -17.41 21.33
CA ARG A 2 -12.74 -18.79 21.18
C ARG A 2 -12.47 -19.34 22.58
N ALA A 3 -12.52 -20.66 22.74
CA ALA A 3 -12.21 -21.31 24.00
C ALA A 3 -11.26 -22.49 23.74
N LEU A 4 -10.27 -22.65 24.61
CA LEU A 4 -9.36 -23.78 24.62
C LEU A 4 -9.80 -24.70 25.75
N LEU A 5 -10.30 -25.89 25.42
CA LEU A 5 -10.90 -26.81 26.39
C LEU A 5 -10.23 -28.17 26.31
N THR A 6 -9.74 -28.66 27.44
CA THR A 6 -9.21 -30.02 27.54
C THR A 6 -10.36 -31.03 27.52
N PRO A 7 -10.40 -31.96 26.54
CA PRO A 7 -11.43 -32.98 26.47
C PRO A 7 -11.24 -34.08 27.52
N GLU A 8 -12.32 -34.48 28.17
CA GLU A 8 -12.41 -35.75 28.88
C GLU A 8 -12.96 -36.82 27.93
N ILE A 9 -12.13 -37.80 27.60
CA ILE A 9 -12.47 -38.84 26.62
C ILE A 9 -13.02 -40.06 27.37
N ALA A 10 -14.20 -40.54 26.95
CA ALA A 10 -14.78 -41.81 27.39
C ALA A 10 -14.68 -42.85 26.25
N PRO A 11 -13.56 -43.58 26.12
CA PRO A 11 -13.21 -44.30 24.88
C PRO A 11 -14.20 -45.42 24.53
N ARG A 12 -14.74 -46.09 25.55
CA ARG A 12 -15.68 -47.19 25.38
C ARG A 12 -17.07 -46.75 24.91
N MET A 13 -17.41 -45.48 25.10
CA MET A 13 -18.71 -44.91 24.73
C MET A 13 -18.63 -44.10 23.42
N GLY A 14 -17.43 -43.81 22.92
CA GLY A 14 -17.24 -42.91 21.78
C GLY A 14 -17.66 -41.47 22.07
N VAL A 15 -17.65 -41.06 23.35
CA VAL A 15 -18.09 -39.73 23.79
C VAL A 15 -16.89 -38.90 24.26
N VAL A 16 -16.92 -37.61 23.93
CA VAL A 16 -15.97 -36.60 24.41
C VAL A 16 -16.74 -35.53 25.18
N LEU A 17 -16.30 -35.23 26.39
CA LEU A 17 -16.91 -34.26 27.30
C LEU A 17 -16.00 -33.04 27.46
N PHE A 18 -16.57 -31.85 27.33
CA PHE A 18 -15.86 -30.59 27.57
C PHE A 18 -16.44 -29.89 28.80
N ARG A 19 -15.57 -29.30 29.65
CA ARG A 19 -15.98 -28.52 30.82
C ARG A 19 -15.66 -27.02 30.64
N PRO A 20 -16.52 -26.26 29.96
CA PRO A 20 -16.28 -24.84 29.65
C PRO A 20 -16.45 -23.88 30.83
N GLY A 21 -17.14 -24.27 31.91
CA GLY A 21 -17.53 -23.34 32.99
C GLY A 21 -18.70 -22.43 32.60
N ALA A 22 -19.21 -21.65 33.55
CA ALA A 22 -20.44 -20.86 33.39
C ALA A 22 -20.32 -19.77 32.30
N GLU A 23 -19.14 -19.14 32.18
CA GLU A 23 -18.91 -18.05 31.23
C GLU A 23 -18.91 -18.50 29.78
N LEU A 24 -18.43 -19.72 29.49
CA LEU A 24 -18.28 -20.24 28.13
C LEU A 24 -19.37 -21.24 27.73
N MET A 25 -20.27 -21.60 28.68
CA MET A 25 -21.37 -22.54 28.42
C MET A 25 -22.26 -22.10 27.26
N HIS A 26 -22.45 -20.79 27.09
CA HIS A 26 -23.24 -20.21 26.01
C HIS A 26 -22.73 -20.56 24.60
N LEU A 27 -21.45 -20.92 24.44
CA LEU A 27 -20.88 -21.36 23.15
C LEU A 27 -21.48 -22.69 22.69
N PHE A 28 -21.79 -23.59 23.62
CA PHE A 28 -22.34 -24.92 23.33
C PHE A 28 -23.88 -24.92 23.24
N MET A 29 -24.54 -23.88 23.76
CA MET A 29 -25.99 -23.72 23.66
C MET A 29 -26.46 -23.15 22.32
N ARG A 30 -25.55 -22.62 21.49
CA ARG A 30 -25.86 -21.99 20.20
C ARG A 30 -25.91 -22.97 19.02
N GLY A 31 -25.79 -24.27 19.26
CA GLY A 31 -25.92 -25.32 18.25
C GLY A 31 -24.60 -26.03 17.95
N ARG A 32 -24.18 -26.08 16.68
CA ARG A 32 -22.98 -26.80 16.24
C ARG A 32 -21.70 -26.04 16.58
N VAL A 33 -20.68 -26.75 17.03
CA VAL A 33 -19.36 -26.21 17.39
C VAL A 33 -18.29 -26.81 16.48
N LEU A 34 -17.36 -25.98 16.00
CA LEU A 34 -16.17 -26.42 15.26
C LEU A 34 -15.07 -26.74 16.27
N LEU A 35 -14.44 -27.91 16.14
CA LEU A 35 -13.32 -28.34 16.96
C LEU A 35 -12.06 -28.36 16.09
N GLU A 36 -11.00 -27.70 16.55
CA GLU A 36 -9.70 -27.65 15.89
C GLU A 36 -8.63 -28.18 16.87
N PRO A 37 -7.57 -28.84 16.37
CA PRO A 37 -6.42 -29.16 17.20
C PRO A 37 -5.79 -27.87 17.75
N GLU A 38 -5.21 -27.97 18.94
CA GLU A 38 -4.50 -26.87 19.58
C GLU A 38 -3.31 -26.41 18.70
N PRO A 39 -3.24 -25.11 18.34
CA PRO A 39 -2.07 -24.54 17.69
C PRO A 39 -0.84 -24.55 18.61
N GLU A 40 0.36 -24.72 18.07
CA GLU A 40 1.62 -24.77 18.84
C GLU A 40 1.83 -23.49 19.69
N GLU A 41 1.33 -22.34 19.23
CA GLU A 41 1.45 -21.05 19.89
C GLU A 41 0.60 -20.94 21.16
N MET A 42 -0.40 -21.82 21.32
CA MET A 42 -1.33 -21.81 22.44
C MET A 42 -1.03 -22.87 23.50
N ALA A 43 0.02 -23.69 23.32
CA ALA A 43 0.40 -24.79 24.22
C ALA A 43 0.65 -24.38 25.68
N SER A 44 0.98 -23.10 25.92
CA SER A 44 1.19 -22.56 27.27
C SER A 44 -0.08 -22.03 27.94
N PHE A 45 -1.19 -21.95 27.21
CA PHE A 45 -2.43 -21.35 27.69
C PHE A 45 -3.18 -22.36 28.56
N SER A 46 -3.77 -21.85 29.64
CA SER A 46 -4.64 -22.68 30.48
C SER A 46 -6.01 -22.91 29.82
N THR A 47 -6.69 -23.99 30.21
CA THR A 47 -8.06 -24.27 29.79
C THR A 47 -8.99 -23.10 30.15
N GLY A 48 -9.71 -22.56 29.17
CA GLY A 48 -10.62 -21.44 29.38
C GLY A 48 -10.86 -20.60 28.12
N ALA A 49 -11.26 -19.35 28.33
CA ALA A 49 -11.49 -18.40 27.25
C ALA A 49 -10.13 -18.07 26.63
N VAL A 50 -9.99 -18.24 25.32
CA VAL A 50 -8.78 -17.78 24.64
C VAL A 50 -8.85 -16.25 24.64
N PRO A 51 -7.85 -15.56 25.22
CA PRO A 51 -7.76 -14.11 25.13
C PRO A 51 -7.92 -13.68 23.67
N THR A 52 -8.56 -12.53 23.42
CA THR A 52 -8.57 -11.93 22.09
C THR A 52 -7.13 -11.90 21.61
N ALA A 53 -6.85 -12.61 20.52
CA ALA A 53 -5.52 -13.04 20.16
C ALA A 53 -4.47 -11.94 20.38
N ILE A 54 -3.44 -12.26 21.17
CA ILE A 54 -2.28 -11.39 21.35
C ILE A 54 -1.71 -11.20 19.95
N GLN A 55 -1.77 -9.97 19.46
CA GLN A 55 -1.29 -9.66 18.13
C GLN A 55 0.24 -9.53 18.21
N PRO A 56 1.04 -10.52 17.78
CA PRO A 56 2.48 -10.52 18.05
C PRO A 56 3.20 -9.34 17.39
N LEU A 57 2.61 -8.79 16.32
CA LEU A 57 3.09 -7.58 15.65
C LEU A 57 3.00 -6.32 16.53
N ALA A 58 2.09 -6.28 17.50
CA ALA A 58 1.94 -5.13 18.40
C ALA A 58 3.05 -5.06 19.47
N ASP A 59 3.63 -6.22 19.80
CA ASP A 59 4.64 -6.37 20.83
C ASP A 59 6.07 -6.25 20.28
N ASP A 60 6.26 -6.38 18.96
CA ASP A 60 7.57 -6.21 18.32
C ASP A 60 8.01 -4.72 18.35
N PRO A 61 9.12 -4.37 19.03
CA PRO A 61 9.59 -2.99 19.13
C PRO A 61 9.98 -2.39 17.77
N VAL A 62 10.44 -3.20 16.82
CA VAL A 62 10.73 -2.75 15.46
C VAL A 62 9.44 -2.31 14.76
N MET A 63 8.35 -3.04 14.98
CA MET A 63 7.07 -2.73 14.38
C MET A 63 6.41 -1.49 14.99
N ARG A 64 6.60 -1.22 16.29
CA ARG A 64 6.12 0.02 16.92
C ARG A 64 6.67 1.27 16.22
N GLN A 65 7.93 1.24 15.77
CA GLN A 65 8.52 2.35 15.00
C GLN A 65 7.86 2.50 13.63
N VAL A 66 7.53 1.40 12.96
CA VAL A 66 6.80 1.41 11.67
C VAL A 66 5.42 2.01 11.84
N PHE A 67 4.67 1.60 12.88
CA PHE A 67 3.33 2.11 13.15
C PHE A 67 3.32 3.59 13.55
N GLY A 68 4.38 4.09 14.17
CA GLY A 68 4.57 5.51 14.47
C GLY A 68 4.94 6.38 13.25
N ASN A 69 5.21 5.79 12.08
CA ASN A 69 5.57 6.55 10.89
C ASN A 69 4.38 7.34 10.35
N GLU A 70 4.54 8.65 10.16
CA GLU A 70 3.46 9.55 9.73
C GLU A 70 2.80 9.09 8.41
N ARG A 71 3.56 8.55 7.45
CA ARG A 71 3.00 8.06 6.18
C ARG A 71 2.11 6.84 6.37
N VAL A 72 2.45 5.96 7.31
CA VAL A 72 1.61 4.79 7.66
C VAL A 72 0.31 5.27 8.29
N ILE A 73 0.39 6.22 9.22
CA ILE A 73 -0.78 6.82 9.89
C ILE A 73 -1.71 7.49 8.87
N GLN A 74 -1.15 8.29 7.95
CA GLN A 74 -1.93 8.97 6.91
C GLN A 74 -2.63 7.97 5.96
N ARG A 75 -1.94 6.91 5.52
CA ARG A 75 -2.54 5.87 4.66
C ARG A 75 -3.61 5.05 5.37
N ALA A 76 -3.50 4.85 6.69
CA ALA A 76 -4.55 4.21 7.48
C ALA A 76 -5.80 5.11 7.73
N GLY A 77 -5.76 6.38 7.33
CA GLY A 77 -6.87 7.33 7.46
C GLY A 77 -6.62 8.51 8.40
N GLY A 78 -5.39 8.64 8.92
CA GLY A 78 -4.95 9.76 9.75
C GLY A 78 -5.44 9.72 11.20
N LEU A 79 -4.90 10.63 12.01
CA LEU A 79 -5.30 10.78 13.43
C LEU A 79 -6.81 11.03 13.64
N PRO A 80 -7.56 11.75 12.77
CA PRO A 80 -9.00 11.88 12.95
C PRO A 80 -9.75 10.53 12.91
N SER A 81 -9.29 9.59 12.09
CA SER A 81 -9.86 8.23 12.03
C SER A 81 -9.56 7.43 13.31
N LEU A 82 -8.36 7.61 13.88
CA LEU A 82 -8.00 7.07 15.20
C LEU A 82 -8.92 7.64 16.30
N GLU A 83 -9.15 8.95 16.31
CA GLU A 83 -10.02 9.62 17.29
C GLU A 83 -11.47 9.11 17.19
N GLN A 84 -11.97 8.92 15.97
CA GLN A 84 -13.29 8.33 15.77
C GLN A 84 -13.35 6.88 16.27
N TRP A 85 -12.31 6.09 16.03
CA TRP A 85 -12.21 4.73 16.55
C TRP A 85 -12.19 4.70 18.09
N LEU A 86 -11.43 5.60 18.73
CA LEU A 86 -11.42 5.75 20.19
C LEU A 86 -12.76 6.20 20.77
N SER A 87 -13.53 6.98 20.02
CA SER A 87 -14.85 7.45 20.44
C SER A 87 -15.86 6.31 20.63
N SER A 88 -15.64 5.16 19.96
CA SER A 88 -16.46 3.95 20.13
C SER A 88 -16.26 3.25 21.48
N ARG A 89 -15.19 3.59 22.21
CA ARG A 89 -14.87 3.03 23.53
C ARG A 89 -15.41 3.94 24.64
N PHE A 90 -16.10 3.33 25.61
CA PHE A 90 -16.76 4.01 26.74
C PHE A 90 -16.03 3.76 28.06
N GLU A 91 -14.70 3.76 28.03
CA GLU A 91 -13.87 3.50 29.20
C GLU A 91 -12.70 4.48 29.25
N CYS A 92 -12.36 4.95 30.46
CA CYS A 92 -11.18 5.79 30.69
C CYS A 92 -9.93 4.90 30.70
N GLN A 93 -8.95 5.22 29.87
CA GLN A 93 -7.74 4.39 29.74
C GLN A 93 -6.68 4.68 30.80
N TRP A 94 -6.87 5.70 31.65
CA TRP A 94 -5.95 6.02 32.72
C TRP A 94 -6.22 5.19 33.98
N PRO A 95 -5.33 4.27 34.40
CA PRO A 95 -5.63 3.31 35.47
C PRO A 95 -5.38 3.86 36.88
N HIS A 96 -4.69 4.99 37.03
CA HIS A 96 -4.21 5.48 38.33
C HIS A 96 -5.17 6.44 39.04
N SER A 97 -6.37 6.67 38.49
CA SER A 97 -7.36 7.53 39.13
C SER A 97 -8.29 6.71 40.01
N SER A 98 -8.58 7.21 41.20
CA SER A 98 -9.59 6.61 42.09
C SER A 98 -11.03 6.95 41.69
N TRP A 99 -11.22 7.98 40.87
CA TRP A 99 -12.52 8.43 40.40
C TRP A 99 -12.53 8.67 38.89
N HIS A 100 -13.63 8.31 38.23
CA HIS A 100 -13.85 8.54 36.80
C HIS A 100 -15.22 9.17 36.54
N ASP A 101 -15.24 10.22 35.71
CA ASP A 101 -16.47 10.83 35.22
C ASP A 101 -17.16 9.94 34.16
N LYS A 102 -18.46 10.13 33.98
CA LYS A 102 -19.27 9.41 32.96
C LYS A 102 -19.06 9.92 31.54
N ASN A 103 -18.57 11.15 31.40
CA ASN A 103 -18.31 11.79 30.13
C ASN A 103 -16.86 11.61 29.73
N PHE A 104 -16.64 11.43 28.42
CA PHE A 104 -15.34 11.12 27.86
C PHE A 104 -14.91 12.16 26.84
N THR A 105 -13.60 12.32 26.73
CA THR A 105 -12.91 13.18 25.77
C THR A 105 -11.72 12.43 25.18
N ILE A 106 -11.14 12.99 24.13
CA ILE A 106 -9.96 12.45 23.47
C ILE A 106 -8.86 13.49 23.57
N MET A 107 -7.75 13.08 24.18
CA MET A 107 -6.57 13.91 24.33
C MET A 107 -5.52 13.46 23.32
N ARG A 108 -5.00 14.41 22.53
CA ARG A 108 -3.87 14.16 21.64
C ARG A 108 -2.58 14.10 22.45
N HIS A 109 -1.81 13.05 22.23
CA HIS A 109 -0.50 12.87 22.84
C HIS A 109 0.38 12.08 21.87
N GLU A 110 1.56 12.59 21.53
CA GLU A 110 2.46 11.92 20.58
C GLU A 110 2.77 10.48 21.05
N PRO A 111 2.75 9.46 20.16
CA PRO A 111 2.53 9.51 18.71
C PRO A 111 1.05 9.40 18.24
N GLY A 112 0.06 9.42 19.15
CA GLY A 112 -1.34 9.14 18.83
C GLY A 112 -2.35 9.94 19.65
N SER A 113 -3.34 9.23 20.21
CA SER A 113 -4.42 9.84 20.99
C SER A 113 -4.91 8.88 22.07
N ILE A 114 -5.47 9.43 23.15
CA ILE A 114 -5.84 8.70 24.36
C ILE A 114 -7.30 9.02 24.71
N ARG A 115 -8.06 8.00 25.10
CA ARG A 115 -9.44 8.14 25.59
C ARG A 115 -9.45 8.33 27.11
N LEU A 116 -9.91 9.50 27.57
CA LEU A 116 -9.99 9.85 28.99
C LEU A 116 -11.39 10.28 29.39
N CYS A 117 -11.75 10.14 30.67
CA CYS A 117 -12.91 10.84 31.22
C CYS A 117 -12.57 12.32 31.49
N TRP A 118 -13.58 13.19 31.58
CA TRP A 118 -13.37 14.62 31.82
C TRP A 118 -12.50 14.94 33.05
N HIS A 119 -12.60 14.12 34.10
CA HIS A 119 -11.77 14.26 35.29
C HIS A 119 -10.28 14.03 35.01
N CYS A 120 -9.97 12.88 34.42
CA CYS A 120 -8.59 12.50 34.13
C CYS A 120 -7.99 13.42 33.06
N ASP A 121 -8.79 13.87 32.09
CA ASP A 121 -8.36 14.84 31.09
C ASP A 121 -7.95 16.16 31.74
N HIS A 122 -8.75 16.71 32.67
CA HIS A 122 -8.39 17.94 33.36
C HIS A 122 -7.09 17.82 34.18
N ILE A 123 -6.85 16.65 34.78
CA ILE A 123 -5.63 16.39 35.56
C ILE A 123 -4.41 16.23 34.66
N LEU A 124 -4.55 15.49 33.56
CA LEU A 124 -3.46 15.06 32.68
C LEU A 124 -3.19 16.03 31.53
N SER A 125 -4.08 17.00 31.30
CA SER A 125 -3.95 18.00 30.24
C SER A 125 -2.62 18.76 30.37
N GLY A 126 -1.83 18.72 29.30
CA GLY A 126 -0.51 19.36 29.24
C GLY A 126 0.64 18.56 29.87
N GLN A 127 0.38 17.35 30.37
CA GLN A 127 1.43 16.43 30.82
C GLN A 127 1.99 15.62 29.65
N HIS A 128 3.31 15.44 29.63
CA HIS A 128 4.02 14.65 28.63
C HIS A 128 4.84 13.54 29.29
N THR A 129 4.14 12.56 29.85
CA THR A 129 4.77 11.42 30.54
C THR A 129 4.92 10.24 29.59
N GLU A 130 5.96 9.42 29.84
CA GLU A 130 6.19 8.17 29.08
C GLU A 130 4.99 7.23 29.16
N GLN A 131 4.30 7.18 30.32
CA GLN A 131 3.08 6.38 30.49
C GLN A 131 1.94 6.82 29.56
N LEU A 132 1.77 8.13 29.34
CA LEU A 132 0.77 8.62 28.38
C LEU A 132 1.19 8.31 26.94
N ALA A 133 2.48 8.44 26.64
CA ALA A 133 3.02 8.05 25.34
C ALA A 133 2.78 6.56 25.04
N ASP A 134 2.97 5.68 26.03
CA ASP A 134 2.74 4.24 25.89
C ASP A 134 1.27 3.91 25.61
N ILE A 135 0.34 4.57 26.32
CA ILE A 135 -1.10 4.40 26.07
C ILE A 135 -1.45 4.88 24.65
N ALA A 136 -0.93 6.05 24.25
CA ALA A 136 -1.15 6.61 22.92
C ALA A 136 -0.60 5.70 21.81
N ALA A 137 0.61 5.16 22.00
CA ALA A 137 1.25 4.23 21.07
C ALA A 137 0.49 2.91 20.99
N GLY A 138 0.04 2.35 22.11
CA GLY A 138 -0.78 1.14 22.14
C GLY A 138 -2.11 1.30 21.39
N ASN A 139 -2.76 2.46 21.54
CA ASN A 139 -3.96 2.82 20.79
C ASN A 139 -3.68 2.92 19.29
N LEU A 140 -2.61 3.62 18.91
CA LEU A 140 -2.21 3.81 17.53
C LEU A 140 -1.99 2.47 16.83
N VAL A 141 -1.21 1.58 17.46
CA VAL A 141 -0.89 0.24 16.94
C VAL A 141 -2.18 -0.59 16.79
N SER A 142 -3.01 -0.63 17.83
CA SER A 142 -4.27 -1.39 17.82
C SER A 142 -5.22 -0.92 16.71
N TRP A 143 -5.34 0.38 16.53
CA TRP A 143 -6.16 0.98 15.48
C TRP A 143 -5.62 0.68 14.09
N ILE A 144 -4.31 0.85 13.85
CA ILE A 144 -3.70 0.53 12.54
C ILE A 144 -3.95 -0.94 12.19
N LEU A 145 -3.74 -1.86 13.14
CA LEU A 145 -3.98 -3.28 12.92
C LEU A 145 -5.45 -3.58 12.58
N GLU A 146 -6.39 -2.88 13.21
CA GLU A 146 -7.81 -3.00 12.85
C GLU A 146 -8.12 -2.47 11.45
N VAL A 147 -7.55 -1.32 11.08
CA VAL A 147 -7.69 -0.77 9.71
C VAL A 147 -7.14 -1.75 8.68
N ILE A 148 -5.93 -2.28 8.90
CA ILE A 148 -5.29 -3.21 7.97
C ILE A 148 -6.10 -4.50 7.84
N ARG A 149 -6.66 -5.01 8.94
CA ARG A 149 -7.54 -6.18 8.95
C ARG A 149 -8.80 -5.93 8.13
N ARG A 150 -9.45 -4.79 8.35
CA ARG A 150 -10.66 -4.37 7.62
C ARG A 150 -10.39 -4.16 6.13
N ASP A 151 -9.32 -3.45 5.78
CA ASP A 151 -8.92 -3.17 4.39
C ASP A 151 -8.47 -4.41 3.61
N SER A 152 -8.09 -5.45 4.33
CA SER A 152 -7.74 -6.76 3.75
C SER A 152 -8.94 -7.70 3.69
N GLY A 153 -10.11 -7.29 4.22
CA GLY A 153 -11.35 -8.08 4.18
C GLY A 153 -11.40 -9.23 5.19
N PHE A 154 -10.54 -9.22 6.21
CA PHE A 154 -10.49 -10.28 7.21
C PHE A 154 -11.56 -10.10 8.31
N PRO A 155 -12.05 -11.20 8.91
CA PRO A 155 -12.99 -11.13 10.04
C PRO A 155 -12.31 -10.60 11.30
N GLU A 156 -13.10 -10.09 12.27
CA GLU A 156 -12.59 -9.51 13.51
C GLU A 156 -11.69 -10.44 14.35
N SER A 157 -11.87 -11.77 14.21
CA SER A 157 -11.08 -12.77 14.91
C SER A 157 -9.73 -13.09 14.25
N HIS A 158 -9.43 -12.51 13.08
CA HIS A 158 -8.19 -12.79 12.35
C HIS A 158 -7.00 -12.09 12.99
N ILE A 159 -5.90 -12.83 13.11
CA ILE A 159 -4.61 -12.33 13.60
C ILE A 159 -3.79 -11.97 12.38
N LEU A 160 -3.47 -10.68 12.20
CA LEU A 160 -2.63 -10.29 11.06
C LEU A 160 -1.23 -10.86 11.22
N THR A 161 -0.75 -11.51 10.17
CA THR A 161 0.61 -12.02 10.08
C THR A 161 1.55 -10.98 9.46
N LEU A 162 2.86 -11.16 9.65
CA LEU A 162 3.86 -10.25 9.06
C LEU A 162 3.75 -10.16 7.52
N PRO A 163 3.57 -11.27 6.75
CA PRO A 163 3.39 -11.18 5.30
C PRO A 163 2.15 -10.38 4.89
N GLU A 164 1.04 -10.52 5.61
CA GLU A 164 -0.19 -9.77 5.35
C GLU A 164 0.01 -8.27 5.59
N LEU A 165 0.73 -7.92 6.65
CA LEU A 165 1.12 -6.53 6.90
C LEU A 165 2.01 -5.98 5.78
N CYS A 166 3.06 -6.70 5.40
CA CYS A 166 3.96 -6.29 4.32
C CYS A 166 3.20 -6.13 3.00
N TRP A 167 2.23 -7.00 2.71
CA TRP A 167 1.37 -6.88 1.53
C TRP A 167 0.54 -5.60 1.55
N TRP A 168 -0.08 -5.28 2.69
CA TRP A 168 -0.82 -4.03 2.85
C TRP A 168 0.10 -2.82 2.67
N MET A 169 1.33 -2.85 3.21
CA MET A 169 2.30 -1.75 3.05
C MET A 169 2.70 -1.55 1.58
N VAL A 170 3.03 -2.62 0.85
CA VAL A 170 3.39 -2.54 -0.57
C VAL A 170 2.23 -2.01 -1.40
N ARG A 171 1.01 -2.51 -1.18
CA ARG A 171 -0.21 -2.04 -1.87
C ARG A 171 -0.47 -0.55 -1.67
N ASN A 172 -0.05 0.00 -0.53
CA ASN A 172 -0.22 1.40 -0.16
C ASN A 172 1.02 2.27 -0.43
N ASP A 173 1.95 1.84 -1.29
CA ASP A 173 3.18 2.57 -1.63
C ASP A 173 4.06 2.92 -0.40
N LEU A 174 4.14 1.98 0.56
CA LEU A 174 4.94 2.10 1.79
C LEU A 174 6.05 1.03 1.87
N ALA A 175 6.44 0.46 0.74
CA ALA A 175 7.48 -0.58 0.67
C ALA A 175 8.83 -0.10 1.23
N ASP A 176 9.09 1.21 1.16
CA ASP A 176 10.31 1.84 1.66
C ASP A 176 10.37 1.99 3.18
N VAL A 177 9.21 1.92 3.85
CA VAL A 177 9.10 2.01 5.32
C VAL A 177 9.35 0.64 5.99
N ILE A 178 9.41 -0.45 5.21
CA ILE A 178 9.64 -1.79 5.74
C ILE A 178 11.06 -1.89 6.30
N PRO A 179 11.25 -2.21 7.59
CA PRO A 179 12.59 -2.31 8.19
C PRO A 179 13.40 -3.46 7.60
N GLU A 180 14.73 -3.34 7.63
CA GLU A 180 15.65 -4.35 7.08
C GLU A 180 15.43 -5.74 7.67
N SER A 181 15.29 -5.85 9.00
CA SER A 181 15.05 -7.13 9.68
C SER A 181 13.71 -7.77 9.26
N VAL A 182 12.70 -6.95 8.98
CA VAL A 182 11.38 -7.39 8.51
C VAL A 182 11.44 -7.81 7.05
N ALA A 183 12.11 -7.03 6.20
CA ALA A 183 12.35 -7.35 4.79
C ALA A 183 13.13 -8.66 4.66
N HIS A 184 14.13 -8.87 5.51
CA HIS A 184 14.95 -10.07 5.57
C HIS A 184 14.11 -11.32 5.91
N LYS A 185 13.27 -11.25 6.95
CA LYS A 185 12.29 -12.30 7.30
C LYS A 185 11.27 -12.52 6.18
N GLY A 186 10.75 -11.45 5.59
CA GLY A 186 9.74 -11.48 4.52
C GLY A 186 10.26 -12.11 3.23
N LEU A 187 11.54 -11.86 2.88
CA LEU A 187 12.23 -12.45 1.75
C LEU A 187 12.80 -13.85 2.05
N ARG A 188 12.69 -14.33 3.30
CA ARG A 188 13.29 -15.58 3.79
C ARG A 188 14.79 -15.66 3.52
N LEU A 189 15.50 -14.55 3.70
CA LEU A 189 16.95 -14.50 3.60
C LEU A 189 17.58 -15.15 4.87
N PRO A 190 18.78 -15.74 4.77
CA PRO A 190 19.44 -16.41 5.90
C PRO A 190 19.99 -15.41 6.91
N ASP A 191 19.61 -15.54 8.19
CA ASP A 191 19.98 -14.53 9.21
C ASP A 191 21.50 -14.34 9.30
N GLU A 192 21.95 -13.10 9.08
CA GLU A 192 23.36 -12.74 9.22
C GLU A 192 23.77 -12.82 10.69
N LYS A 193 24.49 -13.88 11.03
CA LYS A 193 25.14 -14.02 12.34
C LYS A 193 26.31 -13.05 12.39
N VAL A 194 26.10 -11.85 12.91
CA VAL A 194 27.17 -10.88 13.17
C VAL A 194 28.14 -11.50 14.18
N ARG A 195 29.31 -11.93 13.71
CA ARG A 195 30.39 -12.39 14.59
C ARG A 195 31.16 -11.16 15.08
N SER A 196 31.57 -11.18 16.35
CA SER A 196 32.36 -10.09 16.95
C SER A 196 33.74 -9.93 16.30
N VAL A 197 34.25 -10.97 15.64
CA VAL A 197 35.48 -10.95 14.85
C VAL A 197 35.23 -11.62 13.51
N MET A 198 35.48 -10.89 12.43
CA MET A 198 35.34 -11.33 11.03
C MET A 198 36.66 -11.02 10.32
N ARG A 199 37.13 -11.91 9.43
CA ARG A 199 38.20 -11.51 8.49
C ARG A 199 37.58 -10.66 7.38
N GLU A 200 38.32 -9.67 6.91
CA GLU A 200 37.87 -8.80 5.82
C GLU A 200 37.56 -9.60 4.53
N SER A 201 38.25 -10.73 4.31
CA SER A 201 37.99 -11.67 3.23
C SER A 201 36.62 -12.36 3.29
N ASP A 202 35.99 -12.38 4.47
CA ASP A 202 34.70 -13.04 4.69
C ASP A 202 33.52 -12.09 4.41
N ILE A 203 33.80 -10.81 4.11
CA ILE A 203 32.79 -9.81 3.76
C ILE A 203 32.42 -10.01 2.29
N VAL A 204 31.23 -10.55 2.05
CA VAL A 204 30.66 -10.67 0.71
C VAL A 204 29.69 -9.51 0.50
N PRO A 205 29.94 -8.60 -0.47
CA PRO A 205 29.00 -7.53 -0.78
C PRO A 205 27.65 -8.11 -1.23
N SER A 206 26.59 -7.74 -0.54
CA SER A 206 25.21 -8.09 -0.88
C SER A 206 24.36 -6.82 -0.98
N VAL A 207 23.25 -6.91 -1.72
CA VAL A 207 22.25 -5.85 -1.76
C VAL A 207 21.36 -5.95 -0.52
N SER A 208 20.94 -4.81 0.04
CA SER A 208 20.05 -4.81 1.21
C SER A 208 18.69 -5.44 0.88
N ALA A 209 18.10 -6.12 1.86
CA ALA A 209 16.78 -6.72 1.76
C ALA A 209 15.71 -5.66 1.44
N THR A 210 15.83 -4.48 2.03
CA THR A 210 15.01 -3.30 1.71
C THR A 210 15.07 -2.91 0.24
N SER A 211 16.27 -2.86 -0.35
CA SER A 211 16.45 -2.53 -1.78
C SER A 211 15.77 -3.56 -2.67
N ILE A 212 15.90 -4.86 -2.35
CA ILE A 212 15.23 -5.94 -3.08
C ILE A 212 13.70 -5.79 -2.99
N VAL A 213 13.15 -5.49 -1.82
CA VAL A 213 11.70 -5.28 -1.63
C VAL A 213 11.23 -4.07 -2.43
N GLN A 214 11.96 -2.96 -2.39
CA GLN A 214 11.64 -1.74 -3.13
C GLN A 214 11.67 -1.97 -4.64
N ASP A 215 12.69 -2.66 -5.16
CA ASP A 215 12.79 -2.99 -6.58
C ASP A 215 11.65 -3.87 -7.04
N LYS A 216 11.21 -4.83 -6.22
CA LYS A 216 10.02 -5.64 -6.51
C LYS A 216 8.71 -4.87 -6.38
N ALA A 217 8.67 -3.83 -5.54
CA ALA A 217 7.48 -3.02 -5.30
C ALA A 217 7.33 -1.83 -6.28
N LYS A 218 8.38 -1.45 -7.01
CA LYS A 218 8.30 -0.41 -8.04
C LYS A 218 7.22 -0.76 -9.05
N LYS A 219 6.25 0.15 -9.25
CA LYS A 219 5.29 0.10 -10.35
C LYS A 219 6.08 0.24 -11.64
N ILE A 220 6.39 -0.89 -12.27
CA ILE A 220 7.14 -0.87 -13.51
C ILE A 220 6.19 -0.39 -14.61
N LEU A 221 6.30 0.87 -15.02
CA LEU A 221 6.01 1.25 -16.41
C LEU A 221 7.15 0.65 -17.24
N THR A 222 7.22 -0.68 -17.32
CA THR A 222 8.22 -1.32 -18.16
C THR A 222 7.80 -1.02 -19.57
N LEU A 223 8.56 -0.18 -20.26
CA LEU A 223 8.65 -0.29 -21.71
C LEU A 223 9.16 -1.71 -21.97
N SER A 224 8.26 -2.66 -22.19
CA SER A 224 8.60 -4.06 -22.42
C SER A 224 9.25 -4.15 -23.79
N ILE A 225 10.58 -4.12 -23.82
CA ILE A 225 11.36 -4.36 -25.02
C ILE A 225 11.49 -5.87 -25.15
N ASP A 226 10.76 -6.45 -26.10
CA ASP A 226 10.92 -7.85 -26.48
C ASP A 226 12.00 -7.93 -27.57
N PRO A 227 13.23 -8.38 -27.25
CA PRO A 227 14.30 -8.49 -28.24
C PRO A 227 14.00 -9.54 -29.32
N GLU A 228 13.05 -10.45 -29.08
CA GLU A 228 12.67 -11.55 -29.98
C GLU A 228 11.21 -11.44 -30.41
N SER A 229 10.69 -10.22 -30.57
CA SER A 229 9.32 -10.00 -31.07
C SER A 229 9.08 -10.80 -32.37
N PRO A 230 8.02 -11.63 -32.46
CA PRO A 230 7.75 -12.48 -33.63
C PRO A 230 7.74 -11.72 -34.96
N GLU A 231 7.27 -10.47 -34.94
CA GLU A 231 7.24 -9.59 -36.10
C GLU A 231 8.64 -9.25 -36.64
N SER A 232 9.68 -9.26 -35.80
CA SER A 232 11.06 -8.96 -36.20
C SER A 232 11.67 -10.02 -37.12
N PHE A 233 11.15 -11.26 -37.07
CA PHE A 233 11.58 -12.38 -37.91
C PHE A 233 10.80 -12.46 -39.25
N MET A 234 9.82 -11.57 -39.48
CA MET A 234 9.02 -11.59 -40.71
C MET A 234 9.64 -10.72 -41.80
N LEU A 235 9.65 -11.21 -43.05
CA LEU A 235 10.10 -10.42 -44.22
C LEU A 235 9.31 -9.11 -44.41
N ARG A 236 8.03 -9.12 -44.02
CA ARG A 236 7.14 -7.94 -44.01
C ARG A 236 6.38 -7.90 -42.68
N PRO A 237 6.94 -7.25 -41.65
CA PRO A 237 6.31 -7.16 -40.34
C PRO A 237 4.96 -6.45 -40.39
N LYS A 238 3.95 -7.00 -39.71
CA LYS A 238 2.69 -6.29 -39.52
C LYS A 238 2.90 -5.16 -38.52
N ARG A 239 2.77 -3.92 -38.99
CA ARG A 239 2.90 -2.73 -38.13
C ARG A 239 1.70 -2.64 -37.18
N ARG A 240 1.98 -2.71 -35.88
CA ARG A 240 0.97 -2.51 -34.82
C ARG A 240 1.00 -1.05 -34.40
N ARG A 241 -0.13 -0.35 -34.52
CA ARG A 241 -0.25 1.04 -34.04
C ARG A 241 -0.20 1.04 -32.51
N TRP A 242 0.65 1.90 -31.95
CA TRP A 242 0.67 2.21 -30.53
C TRP A 242 -0.37 3.31 -30.26
N VAL A 243 -1.28 3.04 -29.32
CA VAL A 243 -2.41 3.90 -29.00
C VAL A 243 -2.32 4.31 -27.53
N ASN A 244 -2.42 5.61 -27.26
CA ASN A 244 -2.40 6.17 -25.91
C ASN A 244 -3.25 7.45 -25.89
N GLU A 245 -4.51 7.29 -25.51
CA GLU A 245 -5.48 8.39 -25.49
C GLU A 245 -5.07 9.48 -24.49
N THR A 246 -4.50 9.10 -23.35
CA THR A 246 -4.00 10.04 -22.33
C THR A 246 -2.92 10.95 -22.91
N TYR A 247 -1.97 10.39 -23.66
CA TYR A 247 -0.93 11.16 -24.32
C TYR A 247 -1.53 12.11 -25.37
N THR A 248 -2.42 11.63 -26.26
CA THR A 248 -3.05 12.51 -27.27
C THR A 248 -3.87 13.64 -26.66
N ARG A 249 -4.53 13.39 -25.51
CA ARG A 249 -5.24 14.42 -24.74
C ARG A 249 -4.29 15.45 -24.14
N TRP A 250 -3.13 15.02 -23.63
CA TRP A 250 -2.09 15.95 -23.20
C TRP A 250 -1.55 16.79 -24.37
N VAL A 251 -1.33 16.19 -25.55
CA VAL A 251 -0.91 16.94 -26.74
C VAL A 251 -1.94 18.01 -27.10
N LYS A 252 -3.23 17.71 -27.01
CA LYS A 252 -4.31 18.69 -27.24
C LYS A 252 -4.26 19.89 -26.30
N THR A 253 -3.68 19.78 -25.09
CA THR A 253 -3.55 20.93 -24.18
C THR A 253 -2.33 21.79 -24.46
N GLN A 254 -1.45 21.37 -25.38
CA GLN A 254 -0.26 22.13 -25.74
C GLN A 254 -0.62 23.28 -26.71
N PRO A 255 0.17 24.36 -26.74
CA PRO A 255 0.02 25.39 -27.76
C PRO A 255 0.34 24.84 -29.16
N CYS A 256 -0.31 25.39 -30.17
CA CYS A 256 -0.07 25.12 -31.58
C CYS A 256 1.39 25.40 -31.93
N VAL A 257 2.11 24.43 -32.51
CA VAL A 257 3.52 24.60 -32.86
C VAL A 257 3.80 25.70 -33.89
N CYS A 258 2.80 26.07 -34.70
CA CYS A 258 2.95 27.10 -35.74
C CYS A 258 2.73 28.53 -35.23
N CYS A 259 1.83 28.72 -34.26
CA CYS A 259 1.35 30.07 -33.89
C CYS A 259 1.13 30.30 -32.40
N ASN A 260 1.45 29.32 -31.55
CA ASN A 260 1.32 29.35 -30.10
C ASN A 260 -0.09 29.60 -29.53
N LYS A 261 -1.13 29.67 -30.38
CA LYS A 261 -2.53 29.67 -29.94
C LYS A 261 -2.90 28.28 -29.38
N PRO A 262 -3.95 28.15 -28.55
CA PRO A 262 -4.43 26.85 -28.10
C PRO A 262 -4.59 25.87 -29.27
N ALA A 263 -4.04 24.67 -29.14
CA ALA A 263 -4.28 23.62 -30.12
C ALA A 263 -5.73 23.13 -29.99
N ASP A 264 -6.35 22.81 -31.12
CA ASP A 264 -7.71 22.30 -31.13
C ASP A 264 -7.72 20.78 -31.09
N ASP A 265 -6.89 20.13 -31.92
CA ASP A 265 -6.81 18.67 -32.03
C ASP A 265 -5.36 18.19 -32.25
N PRO A 266 -5.00 17.00 -31.73
CA PRO A 266 -3.71 16.37 -32.01
C PRO A 266 -3.71 15.85 -33.47
N HIS A 267 -2.81 16.39 -34.29
CA HIS A 267 -2.65 16.01 -35.68
C HIS A 267 -1.68 14.84 -35.82
N HIS A 268 -2.15 13.66 -36.24
CA HIS A 268 -1.26 12.52 -36.55
C HIS A 268 -0.39 12.82 -37.78
N LEU A 269 0.89 12.48 -37.72
CA LEU A 269 1.84 12.57 -38.83
C LEU A 269 1.29 11.91 -40.11
N ILE A 270 1.30 12.63 -41.25
CA ILE A 270 0.85 12.13 -42.56
C ILE A 270 1.96 12.22 -43.60
N GLY A 271 1.88 11.44 -44.69
CA GLY A 271 2.83 11.52 -45.81
C GLY A 271 4.18 10.80 -45.61
N HIS A 272 4.58 10.48 -44.38
CA HIS A 272 5.87 9.83 -44.08
C HIS A 272 5.81 8.29 -43.98
N GLY A 273 4.83 7.65 -44.63
CA GLY A 273 4.67 6.20 -44.59
C GLY A 273 4.37 5.62 -43.19
N GLN A 274 4.05 6.45 -42.19
CA GLN A 274 3.74 6.04 -40.82
C GLN A 274 2.27 5.58 -40.63
N GLY A 275 1.47 5.66 -41.69
CA GLY A 275 0.12 5.11 -41.79
C GLY A 275 -0.20 4.76 -43.24
N GLY A 276 -1.26 3.98 -43.45
CA GLY A 276 -1.89 3.70 -44.74
C GLY A 276 -3.27 4.36 -44.89
N MET A 277 -3.94 4.11 -46.01
CA MET A 277 -5.26 4.68 -46.32
C MET A 277 -6.29 4.32 -45.22
N GLY A 278 -6.88 5.32 -44.59
CA GLY A 278 -7.85 5.15 -43.50
C GLY A 278 -7.25 4.77 -42.14
N THR A 279 -5.92 4.79 -41.98
CA THR A 279 -5.24 4.47 -40.72
C THR A 279 -4.43 5.65 -40.20
N LYS A 280 -4.26 5.72 -38.88
CA LYS A 280 -3.49 6.77 -38.20
C LYS A 280 -2.11 6.27 -37.83
N ALA A 281 -1.15 7.19 -37.76
CA ALA A 281 0.17 6.92 -37.18
C ALA A 281 0.06 6.53 -35.69
N HIS A 282 1.18 6.14 -35.09
CA HIS A 282 1.28 5.94 -33.65
C HIS A 282 0.85 7.22 -32.91
N ASP A 283 0.21 7.07 -31.75
CA ASP A 283 -0.21 8.22 -30.95
C ASP A 283 0.97 9.02 -30.40
N LEU A 284 2.18 8.47 -30.42
CA LEU A 284 3.42 9.19 -30.14
C LEU A 284 3.78 10.21 -31.24
N PHE A 285 3.29 10.00 -32.47
CA PHE A 285 3.61 10.83 -33.65
C PHE A 285 2.47 11.80 -33.97
N VAL A 286 2.15 12.66 -33.00
CA VAL A 286 1.12 13.70 -33.13
C VAL A 286 1.71 15.09 -32.89
N ILE A 287 1.15 16.08 -33.56
CA ILE A 287 1.55 17.49 -33.48
C ILE A 287 0.37 18.30 -32.95
N PRO A 288 0.54 19.19 -31.95
CA PRO A 288 -0.51 20.08 -31.52
C PRO A 288 -0.68 21.20 -32.54
N LEU A 289 -1.85 21.25 -33.18
CA LEU A 289 -2.20 22.29 -34.16
C LEU A 289 -3.55 22.92 -33.80
N CYS A 290 -3.69 24.23 -34.04
CA CYS A 290 -5.01 24.85 -34.06
C CYS A 290 -5.75 24.47 -35.36
N ARG A 291 -7.08 24.62 -35.41
CA ARG A 291 -7.90 24.20 -36.55
C ARG A 291 -7.44 24.78 -37.88
N ALA A 292 -7.00 26.05 -37.88
CA ALA A 292 -6.53 26.71 -39.10
C ALA A 292 -5.28 26.03 -39.67
N HIS A 293 -4.24 25.82 -38.85
CA HIS A 293 -3.01 25.16 -39.27
C HIS A 293 -3.21 23.66 -39.53
N HIS A 294 -4.12 23.02 -38.79
CA HIS A 294 -4.53 21.64 -39.06
C HIS A 294 -5.11 21.52 -40.48
N ASN A 295 -6.03 22.43 -40.85
CA ASN A 295 -6.62 22.43 -42.19
C ASN A 295 -5.60 22.85 -43.27
N GLU A 296 -4.70 23.80 -42.98
CA GLU A 296 -3.60 24.20 -43.87
C GLU A 296 -2.71 23.00 -44.22
N LEU A 297 -2.35 22.18 -43.22
CA LEU A 297 -1.55 20.98 -43.40
C LEU A 297 -2.28 19.92 -44.25
N HIS A 298 -3.57 19.67 -44.01
CA HIS A 298 -4.35 18.74 -44.83
C HIS A 298 -4.57 19.24 -46.27
N ALA A 299 -4.56 20.56 -46.48
CA ALA A 299 -4.77 21.15 -47.80
C ALA A 299 -3.52 21.04 -48.68
N ASP A 300 -2.34 21.37 -48.13
CA ASP A 300 -1.07 21.27 -48.84
C ASP A 300 0.07 21.03 -47.84
N PRO A 301 0.44 19.76 -47.58
CA PRO A 301 1.53 19.42 -46.66
C PRO A 301 2.87 20.03 -47.08
N VAL A 302 3.14 20.14 -48.39
CA VAL A 302 4.42 20.62 -48.91
C VAL A 302 4.56 22.12 -48.66
N ALA A 303 3.51 22.89 -48.96
CA ALA A 303 3.49 24.32 -48.67
C ALA A 303 3.52 24.60 -47.16
N PHE A 304 2.85 23.76 -46.36
CA PHE A 304 2.86 23.87 -44.91
C PHE A 304 4.27 23.66 -44.33
N GLU A 305 4.95 22.58 -44.72
CA GLU A 305 6.29 22.24 -44.24
C GLU A 305 7.32 23.29 -44.67
N ALA A 306 7.20 23.84 -45.88
CA ALA A 306 8.03 24.95 -46.35
C ALA A 306 7.87 26.23 -45.51
N LYS A 307 6.72 26.40 -44.84
CA LYS A 307 6.39 27.60 -44.06
C LYS A 307 6.65 27.47 -42.57
N TYR A 308 6.42 26.30 -41.97
CA TYR A 308 6.44 26.11 -40.51
C TYR A 308 7.42 25.06 -39.99
N ASP A 309 8.22 24.43 -40.87
CA ASP A 309 9.15 23.32 -40.61
C ASP A 309 8.55 21.92 -40.92
N ASP A 310 9.41 20.94 -41.10
CA ASP A 310 9.07 19.56 -41.46
C ASP A 310 8.27 18.87 -40.35
N GLN A 311 7.23 18.09 -40.72
CA GLN A 311 6.38 17.43 -39.72
C GLN A 311 7.17 16.51 -38.78
N LEU A 312 8.23 15.83 -39.23
CA LEU A 312 9.07 14.97 -38.39
C LEU A 312 9.82 15.80 -37.33
N VAL A 313 10.30 16.98 -37.71
CA VAL A 313 10.95 17.91 -36.79
C VAL A 313 9.96 18.43 -35.75
N LEU A 314 8.73 18.75 -36.18
CA LEU A 314 7.67 19.18 -35.27
C LEU A 314 7.27 18.07 -34.28
N VAL A 315 7.13 16.83 -34.76
CA VAL A 315 6.88 15.65 -33.89
C VAL A 315 8.03 15.46 -32.90
N PHE A 316 9.28 15.52 -33.37
CA PHE A 316 10.46 15.36 -32.51
C PHE A 316 10.47 16.38 -31.36
N ARG A 317 10.17 17.66 -31.65
CA ARG A 317 10.07 18.71 -30.61
C ARG A 317 9.00 18.42 -29.56
N VAL A 318 7.86 17.86 -29.97
CA VAL A 318 6.76 17.52 -29.06
C VAL A 318 7.15 16.33 -28.16
N ILE A 319 7.80 15.31 -28.73
CA ILE A 319 8.29 14.15 -27.97
C ILE A 319 9.40 14.57 -27.00
N ASP A 320 10.38 15.34 -27.47
CA ASP A 320 11.47 15.85 -26.64
C ASP A 320 10.94 16.66 -25.45
N ARG A 321 10.00 17.58 -25.71
CA ARG A 321 9.31 18.31 -24.63
C ARG A 321 8.62 17.36 -23.67
N ALA A 322 7.84 16.39 -24.16
CA ALA A 322 7.11 15.45 -23.31
C ALA A 322 8.04 14.65 -22.38
N LEU A 323 9.22 14.26 -22.87
CA LEU A 323 10.26 13.62 -22.05
C LEU A 323 10.87 14.61 -21.06
N ALA A 324 11.28 15.79 -21.53
CA ALA A 324 11.97 16.79 -20.72
C ALA A 324 11.13 17.32 -19.54
N ILE A 325 9.80 17.36 -19.67
CA ILE A 325 8.89 17.80 -18.61
C ILE A 325 8.22 16.63 -17.85
N GLY A 326 8.66 15.39 -18.08
CA GLY A 326 8.19 14.21 -17.34
C GLY A 326 6.76 13.77 -17.65
N VAL A 327 6.22 14.13 -18.81
CA VAL A 327 4.90 13.63 -19.28
C VAL A 327 5.00 12.18 -19.72
N LEU A 328 6.14 11.83 -20.33
CA LEU A 328 6.56 10.46 -20.60
C LEU A 328 7.70 10.15 -19.62
N ALA A 329 7.41 9.46 -18.53
CA ALA A 329 8.35 9.16 -17.45
C ALA A 329 8.15 7.76 -16.87
#